data_AF-A0A959QIJ2-F1
#
_entry.id   AF-A0A959QIJ2-F1
#
_cell.length_a   1.000
_cell.length_b   1.000
_cell.length_c   1.000
_cell.angle_alpha   90.00
_cell.angle_beta   90.00
_cell.angle_gamma   90.00
#
_symmetry.space_group_name_H-M   'P 1'
#
loop_
_entity.id
_entity.type
_entity.pdbx_description
1 polymer ?
#
loop_
_entity_poly.entity_id
_entity_poly.type
_entity_poly.pdbx_seq_one_letter_code
_entity_poly.pdbx_strand_id
1 'polypeptide(L)'
;LEGPLGLVLKKIDAVELLCTIDPFQEPIFASDVVPALPVNSGLDLYYRLLNCGLQIPVTAGTDKMNNQVSVGANRVYALVDHSFDYDHWVSALNEGKTFISNNPFLLLKVDGQDPGATISADKSHKITAEVWSQFPIDRLEIIANGALIAVKKILPGETHAQLEIEYQSQESCWIAARAYQFSHPYTRQGLSLTERRNEKNGNTLLNQYYGTLRPETTFAHTSPVYILKDNAPVRSNDDALYFVRYLQNAQEWLDISGSFPDENSKEFVLKAFQDGINTFRSFVTE
;
A
#
# COMPACT_ATOMS: atom_id res chain seq x y z
N LEU A 1 -7.07 -10.29 -8.57
CA LEU A 1 -6.55 -11.59 -9.02
C LEU A 1 -5.13 -11.46 -9.59
N GLU A 2 -4.82 -10.45 -10.41
CA GLU A 2 -3.55 -10.43 -11.17
C GLU A 2 -2.37 -9.70 -10.50
N GLY A 3 -2.61 -8.83 -9.50
CA GLY A 3 -1.55 -8.01 -8.89
C GLY A 3 -0.34 -8.82 -8.39
N PRO A 4 -0.51 -9.78 -7.46
CA PRO A 4 0.60 -10.60 -6.98
C PRO A 4 1.31 -11.40 -8.08
N LEU A 5 0.56 -11.90 -9.07
CA LEU A 5 1.11 -12.63 -10.21
C LEU A 5 2.00 -11.72 -11.08
N GLY A 6 1.48 -10.56 -11.47
CA GLY A 6 2.20 -9.59 -12.28
C GLY A 6 3.49 -9.12 -11.62
N LEU A 7 3.49 -8.96 -10.29
CA LEU A 7 4.68 -8.57 -9.53
C LEU A 7 5.80 -9.62 -9.59
N VAL A 8 5.51 -10.89 -9.30
CA VAL A 8 6.55 -11.93 -9.35
C VAL A 8 7.00 -12.26 -10.78
N LEU A 9 6.17 -11.97 -11.78
CA LEU A 9 6.53 -12.03 -13.19
C LEU A 9 7.17 -10.75 -13.74
N LYS A 10 7.42 -9.75 -12.89
CA LYS A 10 8.02 -8.45 -13.24
C LYS A 10 7.28 -7.73 -14.38
N LYS A 11 5.95 -7.71 -14.28
CA LYS A 11 5.02 -7.01 -15.20
C LYS A 11 4.42 -5.75 -14.59
N ILE A 12 4.69 -5.49 -13.31
CA ILE A 12 4.15 -4.37 -12.54
C ILE A 12 5.32 -3.70 -11.83
N ASP A 13 5.47 -2.40 -12.04
CA ASP A 13 6.55 -1.60 -11.46
C ASP A 13 6.15 -0.90 -10.15
N ALA A 14 4.85 -0.74 -9.90
CA ALA A 14 4.34 -0.12 -8.67
C ALA A 14 2.94 -0.66 -8.32
N VAL A 15 2.58 -0.63 -7.03
CA VAL A 15 1.26 -1.05 -6.55
C VAL A 15 0.45 0.16 -6.15
N GLU A 16 -0.76 0.25 -6.69
CA GLU A 16 -1.73 1.24 -6.24
C GLU A 16 -2.36 0.81 -4.91
N LEU A 17 -2.25 1.66 -3.90
CA LEU A 17 -3.01 1.51 -2.66
C LEU A 17 -4.18 2.50 -2.67
N LEU A 18 -5.39 1.96 -2.61
CA LEU A 18 -6.62 2.76 -2.66
C LEU A 18 -6.79 3.60 -1.40
N CYS A 19 -6.56 4.90 -1.53
CA CYS A 19 -6.87 5.91 -0.50
C CYS A 19 -8.34 6.38 -0.56
N THR A 20 -9.15 5.87 -1.49
CA THR A 20 -10.60 6.16 -1.68
C THR A 20 -11.54 5.33 -0.79
N ILE A 21 -10.96 4.52 0.10
CA ILE A 21 -11.63 3.75 1.14
C ILE A 21 -10.72 3.74 2.37
N ASP A 22 -11.23 3.32 3.52
CA ASP A 22 -10.36 3.04 4.66
C ASP A 22 -9.39 1.91 4.28
N PRO A 23 -8.08 2.19 4.12
CA PRO A 23 -7.12 1.20 3.62
C PRO A 23 -6.86 0.08 4.63
N PHE A 24 -7.37 0.21 5.86
CA PHE A 24 -7.35 -0.81 6.90
C PHE A 24 -8.54 -1.77 6.83
N GLN A 25 -9.55 -1.49 6.01
CA GLN A 25 -10.74 -2.34 5.88
C GLN A 25 -10.66 -3.24 4.64
N GLU A 26 -11.39 -4.36 4.69
CA GLU A 26 -11.50 -5.27 3.56
C GLU A 26 -12.17 -4.55 2.36
N PRO A 27 -11.60 -4.67 1.15
CA PRO A 27 -12.17 -4.01 -0.01
C PRO A 27 -13.46 -4.72 -0.44
N ILE A 28 -14.60 -4.01 -0.37
CA ILE A 28 -15.93 -4.52 -0.77
C ILE A 28 -15.94 -5.12 -2.19
N PHE A 29 -15.16 -4.57 -3.12
CA PHE A 29 -15.13 -5.07 -4.50
C PHE A 29 -14.48 -6.45 -4.63
N ALA A 30 -13.69 -6.88 -3.64
CA ALA A 30 -13.02 -8.17 -3.71
C ALA A 30 -13.95 -9.34 -3.31
N SER A 31 -14.91 -9.11 -2.39
CA SER A 31 -15.88 -10.13 -2.02
C SER A 31 -16.86 -10.48 -3.15
N ASP A 32 -17.09 -9.54 -4.08
CA ASP A 32 -17.93 -9.75 -5.26
C ASP A 32 -17.27 -10.69 -6.30
N VAL A 33 -15.94 -10.82 -6.26
CA VAL A 33 -15.15 -11.56 -7.28
C VAL A 33 -14.53 -12.84 -6.72
N VAL A 34 -14.20 -12.88 -5.42
CA VAL A 34 -13.63 -14.07 -4.75
C VAL A 34 -14.37 -14.35 -3.44
N PRO A 35 -15.57 -14.96 -3.50
CA PRO A 35 -16.49 -15.06 -2.36
C PRO A 35 -16.05 -15.98 -1.21
N ALA A 36 -14.93 -16.70 -1.34
CA ALA A 36 -14.51 -17.76 -0.40
C ALA A 36 -13.22 -17.48 0.39
N LEU A 37 -12.64 -16.28 0.31
CA LEU A 37 -11.42 -15.93 1.04
C LEU A 37 -11.65 -14.70 1.93
N PRO A 38 -11.19 -14.70 3.20
CA PRO A 38 -11.01 -13.47 3.95
C PRO A 38 -10.03 -12.60 3.15
N VAL A 39 -10.52 -11.51 2.58
CA VAL A 39 -9.69 -10.65 1.75
C VAL A 39 -8.97 -9.71 2.71
N ASN A 40 -7.64 -9.73 2.70
CA ASN A 40 -6.86 -8.74 3.44
C ASN A 40 -7.22 -7.32 2.97
N SER A 41 -7.09 -6.34 3.86
CA SER A 41 -7.15 -4.94 3.46
C SER A 41 -6.10 -4.64 2.38
N GLY A 42 -6.29 -3.57 1.61
CA GLY A 42 -5.30 -3.18 0.59
C GLY A 42 -3.92 -2.96 1.21
N LEU A 43 -3.87 -2.39 2.42
CA LEU A 43 -2.63 -2.15 3.14
C LEU A 43 -1.96 -3.45 3.59
N ASP A 44 -2.74 -4.40 4.11
CA ASP A 44 -2.21 -5.70 4.51
C ASP A 44 -1.67 -6.48 3.31
N LEU A 45 -2.38 -6.49 2.16
CA LEU A 45 -1.86 -7.10 0.94
C LEU A 45 -0.53 -6.48 0.50
N TYR A 46 -0.42 -5.16 0.56
CA TYR A 46 0.84 -4.47 0.26
C TYR A 46 1.96 -4.90 1.22
N TYR A 47 1.69 -4.95 2.53
CA TYR A 47 2.69 -5.38 3.51
C TYR A 47 3.13 -6.83 3.33
N ARG A 48 2.21 -7.74 2.94
CA ARG A 48 2.58 -9.12 2.61
C ARG A 48 3.54 -9.18 1.42
N LEU A 49 3.33 -8.35 0.39
CA LEU A 49 4.25 -8.28 -0.76
C LEU A 49 5.64 -7.84 -0.32
N LEU A 50 5.72 -6.79 0.51
CA LEU A 50 6.98 -6.31 1.08
C LEU A 50 7.66 -7.37 1.98
N ASN A 51 6.88 -8.10 2.78
CA ASN A 51 7.35 -9.20 3.62
C ASN A 51 7.87 -10.40 2.81
N CYS A 52 7.46 -10.54 1.55
CA CYS A 52 8.06 -11.48 0.60
C CYS A 52 9.37 -10.96 -0.01
N GLY A 53 9.86 -9.80 0.44
CA GLY A 53 11.08 -9.16 -0.04
C GLY A 53 10.95 -8.53 -1.43
N LEU A 54 9.72 -8.30 -1.89
CA LEU A 54 9.47 -7.57 -3.12
C LEU A 54 9.61 -6.09 -2.83
N GLN A 55 10.63 -5.45 -3.39
CA GLN A 55 10.86 -4.02 -3.23
C GLN A 55 10.00 -3.24 -4.21
N ILE A 56 8.74 -2.98 -3.84
CA ILE A 56 7.74 -2.40 -4.75
C ILE A 56 7.30 -1.03 -4.25
N PRO A 57 7.46 0.03 -5.08
CA PRO A 57 6.92 1.36 -4.82
C PRO A 57 5.40 1.34 -4.61
N VAL A 58 4.93 2.18 -3.69
CA VAL A 58 3.50 2.48 -3.55
C VAL A 58 3.12 3.68 -4.41
N THR A 59 1.98 3.59 -5.09
CA THR A 59 1.37 4.67 -5.88
C THR A 59 -0.11 4.84 -5.54
N ALA A 60 -0.71 5.95 -5.98
CA ALA A 60 -2.13 6.25 -5.80
C ALA A 60 -2.64 7.17 -6.91
N GLY A 61 -3.80 6.82 -7.45
CA GLY A 61 -4.57 7.58 -8.41
C GLY A 61 -5.95 7.95 -7.87
N THR A 62 -6.54 8.99 -8.44
CA THR A 62 -7.91 9.41 -8.08
C THR A 62 -8.98 8.47 -8.66
N ASP A 63 -8.65 7.71 -9.72
CA ASP A 63 -9.59 6.88 -10.46
C ASP A 63 -10.88 7.64 -10.84
N LYS A 64 -10.71 8.80 -11.48
CA LYS A 64 -11.82 9.72 -11.81
C LYS A 64 -12.69 9.14 -12.93
N MET A 65 -13.79 8.48 -12.55
CA MET A 65 -14.76 7.89 -13.48
C MET A 65 -15.88 8.84 -13.93
N ASN A 66 -16.06 9.98 -13.26
CA ASN A 66 -17.10 10.97 -13.59
C ASN A 66 -16.70 12.39 -13.17
N ASN A 67 -17.58 13.38 -13.36
CA ASN A 67 -17.31 14.79 -13.05
C ASN A 67 -17.62 15.21 -11.61
N GLN A 68 -18.06 14.30 -10.74
CA GLN A 68 -18.30 14.59 -9.33
C GLN A 68 -17.01 14.51 -8.52
N VAL A 69 -16.09 13.61 -8.91
CA VAL A 69 -14.80 13.44 -8.24
C VAL A 69 -13.77 14.44 -8.77
N SER A 70 -13.16 15.18 -7.86
CA SER A 70 -12.09 16.14 -8.18
C SER A 70 -10.79 15.42 -8.52
N VAL A 71 -10.15 15.79 -9.64
CA VAL A 71 -8.82 15.25 -10.00
C VAL A 71 -7.82 15.58 -8.90
N GLY A 72 -7.04 14.57 -8.50
CA GLY A 72 -6.07 14.69 -7.43
C GLY A 72 -6.65 14.47 -6.04
N ALA A 73 -7.84 13.88 -5.88
CA ALA A 73 -8.33 13.47 -4.54
C ALA A 73 -7.34 12.50 -3.86
N ASN A 74 -6.67 11.64 -4.64
CA ASN A 74 -5.52 10.85 -4.22
C ASN A 74 -4.35 11.12 -5.16
N ARG A 75 -3.15 11.11 -4.59
CA ARG A 75 -1.93 11.54 -5.24
C ARG A 75 -0.79 10.61 -4.85
N VAL A 76 0.13 10.41 -5.78
CA VAL A 76 1.50 10.02 -5.49
C VAL A 76 2.39 11.25 -5.63
N TYR A 77 3.24 11.46 -4.64
CA TYR A 77 4.34 12.41 -4.70
C TYR A 77 5.62 11.62 -4.93
N ALA A 78 6.43 12.07 -5.88
CA ALA A 78 7.74 11.49 -6.18
C ALA A 78 8.81 12.57 -6.00
N LEU A 79 9.86 12.25 -5.24
CA LEU A 79 10.97 13.16 -4.99
C LEU A 79 11.94 13.14 -6.19
N VAL A 80 12.00 14.25 -6.91
CA VAL A 80 12.89 14.45 -8.05
C VAL A 80 14.03 15.39 -7.64
N ASP A 81 15.26 14.86 -7.54
CA ASP A 81 16.46 15.60 -7.11
C ASP A 81 17.05 16.51 -8.21
N HIS A 82 16.35 16.64 -9.34
CA HIS A 82 16.78 17.33 -10.55
C HIS A 82 15.67 18.27 -11.07
N SER A 83 15.89 18.90 -12.22
CA SER A 83 14.81 19.63 -12.90
C SER A 83 13.64 18.69 -13.19
N PHE A 84 12.42 19.17 -12.97
CA PHE A 84 11.23 18.38 -13.23
C PHE A 84 11.06 18.12 -14.74
N ASP A 85 11.06 16.85 -15.12
CA ASP A 85 10.55 16.33 -16.37
C ASP A 85 9.95 14.93 -16.16
N TYR A 86 9.34 14.39 -17.22
CA TYR A 86 8.65 13.11 -17.17
C TYR A 86 9.58 11.95 -16.84
N ASP A 87 10.77 11.90 -17.44
CA ASP A 87 11.70 10.78 -17.31
C ASP A 87 12.25 10.71 -15.88
N HIS A 88 12.63 11.86 -15.30
CA HIS A 88 13.08 11.93 -13.91
C HIS A 88 11.94 11.62 -12.93
N TRP A 89 10.70 12.02 -13.23
CA TRP A 89 9.54 11.66 -12.39
C TRP A 89 9.26 10.16 -12.40
N VAL A 90 9.31 9.50 -13.58
CA VAL A 90 9.18 8.04 -13.70
C VAL A 90 10.34 7.33 -13.00
N SER A 91 11.58 7.84 -13.09
CA SER A 91 12.72 7.28 -12.35
C SER A 91 12.48 7.31 -10.84
N ALA A 92 12.06 8.46 -10.31
CA ALA A 92 11.77 8.61 -8.88
C ALA A 92 10.64 7.68 -8.39
N LEU A 93 9.61 7.46 -9.22
CA LEU A 93 8.57 6.45 -8.95
C LEU A 93 9.15 5.04 -8.88
N ASN A 94 9.92 4.62 -9.89
CA ASN A 94 10.50 3.27 -9.97
C ASN A 94 11.52 3.02 -8.86
N GLU A 95 12.26 4.05 -8.45
CA GLU A 95 13.19 4.01 -7.32
C GLU A 95 12.47 3.94 -5.97
N GLY A 96 11.14 4.14 -5.92
CA GLY A 96 10.38 4.12 -4.68
C GLY A 96 10.58 5.38 -3.83
N LYS A 97 11.05 6.48 -4.41
CA LYS A 97 11.17 7.79 -3.75
C LYS A 97 9.81 8.48 -3.62
N THR A 98 8.83 7.77 -3.07
CA THR A 98 7.43 8.14 -3.14
C THR A 98 6.73 8.12 -1.80
N PHE A 99 5.67 8.92 -1.71
CA PHE A 99 4.59 8.67 -0.77
C PHE A 99 3.26 8.93 -1.45
N ILE A 100 2.22 8.26 -0.96
CA ILE A 100 0.85 8.47 -1.40
C ILE A 100 0.07 9.25 -0.38
N SER A 101 -0.94 10.00 -0.82
CA SER A 101 -1.75 10.81 0.07
C SER A 101 -3.08 11.23 -0.56
N ASN A 102 -4.11 11.34 0.29
CA ASN A 102 -5.34 12.05 -0.03
C ASN A 102 -5.46 13.42 0.66
N ASN A 103 -4.54 13.75 1.58
CA ASN A 103 -4.37 15.09 2.15
C ASN A 103 -3.03 15.28 2.89
N PRO A 104 -2.62 14.37 3.80
CA PRO A 104 -1.42 14.59 4.61
C PRO A 104 -0.15 14.58 3.75
N PHE A 105 0.69 15.59 3.90
CA PHE A 105 2.04 15.59 3.32
C PHE A 105 2.97 14.87 4.29
N LEU A 106 3.54 13.73 3.87
CA LEU A 106 4.24 12.81 4.76
C LEU A 106 5.68 12.58 4.28
N LEU A 107 6.63 12.71 5.20
CA LEU A 107 8.05 12.42 4.96
C LEU A 107 8.53 11.31 5.91
N LEU A 108 9.42 10.47 5.39
CA LEU A 108 10.16 9.46 6.14
C LEU A 108 11.64 9.62 5.82
N LYS A 109 12.50 9.48 6.82
CA LYS A 109 13.94 9.29 6.65
C LYS A 109 14.45 8.18 7.57
N VAL A 110 15.43 7.42 7.09
CA VAL A 110 16.22 6.48 7.91
C VAL A 110 17.70 6.81 7.71
N ASP A 111 18.39 7.24 8.77
CA ASP A 111 19.75 7.80 8.70
C ASP A 111 19.90 8.89 7.61
N GLY A 112 18.84 9.70 7.42
CA GLY A 112 18.78 10.76 6.40
C GLY A 112 18.46 10.28 4.97
N GLN A 113 18.36 8.98 4.73
CA GLN A 113 17.98 8.38 3.44
C GLN A 113 16.48 8.42 3.21
N ASP A 114 16.07 8.65 1.95
CA ASP A 114 14.68 8.68 1.51
C ASP A 114 14.08 7.28 1.27
N PRO A 115 12.73 7.16 1.23
CA PRO A 115 12.04 6.00 0.67
C PRO A 115 12.69 5.50 -0.63
N GLY A 116 12.74 4.18 -0.80
CA GLY A 116 13.44 3.53 -1.89
C GLY A 116 14.87 3.11 -1.57
N ALA A 117 15.51 3.74 -0.58
CA ALA A 117 16.87 3.39 -0.19
C ALA A 117 16.96 1.99 0.42
N THR A 118 18.12 1.36 0.23
CA THR A 118 18.52 0.12 0.92
C THR A 118 19.79 0.38 1.74
N ILE A 119 19.75 0.06 3.03
CA ILE A 119 20.84 0.22 3.99
C ILE A 119 21.14 -1.09 4.72
N SER A 120 22.30 -1.20 5.36
CA SER A 120 22.72 -2.41 6.08
C SER A 120 22.14 -2.48 7.49
N ALA A 121 21.76 -3.67 7.97
CA ALA A 121 21.33 -3.94 9.34
C ALA A 121 22.52 -4.16 10.31
N ASP A 122 23.50 -3.25 10.33
CA ASP A 122 24.74 -3.39 11.10
C ASP A 122 24.75 -2.60 12.42
N LYS A 123 23.80 -1.69 12.60
CA LYS A 123 23.71 -0.78 13.75
C LYS A 123 22.26 -0.36 14.05
N SER A 124 22.09 0.44 15.09
CA SER A 124 20.86 1.22 15.28
C SER A 124 20.79 2.34 14.25
N HIS A 125 19.63 2.52 13.65
CA HIS A 125 19.34 3.60 12.72
C HIS A 125 18.38 4.61 13.34
N LYS A 126 18.64 5.88 13.05
CA LYS A 126 17.73 6.97 13.37
C LYS A 126 16.62 7.01 12.34
N ILE A 127 15.38 6.83 12.77
CA ILE A 127 14.19 6.92 11.93
C ILE A 127 13.41 8.17 12.30
N THR A 128 13.11 9.01 11.32
CA THR A 128 12.27 10.20 11.51
C THR A 128 11.10 10.19 10.54
N ALA A 129 9.90 10.47 11.04
CA ALA A 129 8.72 10.72 10.24
C ALA A 129 8.14 12.09 10.58
N GLU A 130 7.64 12.80 9.56
CA GLU A 130 7.08 14.14 9.71
C GLU A 130 5.85 14.29 8.81
N VAL A 131 4.81 14.92 9.35
CA VAL A 131 3.54 15.08 8.63
C VAL A 131 2.98 16.47 8.80
N TRP A 132 2.43 17.02 7.70
CA TRP A 132 1.57 18.20 7.70
C TRP A 132 0.20 17.84 7.12
N SER A 133 -0.87 18.36 7.68
CA SER A 133 -2.22 18.10 7.17
C SER A 133 -3.13 19.29 7.38
N GLN A 134 -3.94 19.60 6.37
CA GLN A 134 -5.00 20.61 6.48
C GLN A 134 -6.30 20.00 7.01
N PHE A 135 -6.45 18.68 6.86
CA PHE A 135 -7.58 17.92 7.37
C PHE A 135 -7.18 17.15 8.63
N PRO A 136 -8.12 16.79 9.51
CA PRO A 136 -7.80 16.05 10.72
C PRO A 136 -7.03 14.76 10.44
N ILE A 137 -6.03 14.48 11.26
CA ILE A 137 -5.29 13.21 11.34
C ILE A 137 -5.18 12.86 12.82
N ASP A 138 -5.26 11.57 13.16
CA ASP A 138 -5.24 11.10 14.56
C ASP A 138 -3.88 10.50 14.94
N ARG A 139 -3.16 9.96 13.95
CA ARG A 139 -1.88 9.27 14.17
C ARG A 139 -0.86 9.55 13.08
N LEU A 140 0.39 9.63 13.51
CA LEU A 140 1.59 9.40 12.72
C LEU A 140 2.28 8.15 13.27
N GLU A 141 2.54 7.17 12.41
CA GLU A 141 3.09 5.86 12.78
C GLU A 141 4.32 5.51 11.94
N ILE A 142 5.28 4.82 12.56
CA ILE A 142 6.40 4.16 11.88
C ILE A 142 6.19 2.65 12.01
N ILE A 143 6.27 1.96 10.87
CA ILE A 143 5.98 0.53 10.70
C ILE A 143 7.25 -0.19 10.26
N ALA A 144 7.52 -1.36 10.84
CA ALA A 144 8.55 -2.28 10.39
C ALA A 144 7.96 -3.67 10.13
N ASN A 145 8.11 -4.23 8.94
CA ASN A 145 7.55 -5.55 8.56
C ASN A 145 6.05 -5.73 8.92
N GLY A 146 5.28 -4.65 8.84
CA GLY A 146 3.85 -4.60 9.18
C GLY A 146 3.55 -4.34 10.66
N ALA A 147 4.55 -4.38 11.54
CA ALA A 147 4.40 -4.09 12.96
C ALA A 147 4.59 -2.60 13.29
N LEU A 148 3.76 -2.07 14.19
CA LEU A 148 3.88 -0.72 14.71
C LEU A 148 5.08 -0.62 15.65
N ILE A 149 6.13 0.12 15.27
CA ILE A 149 7.33 0.31 16.11
C ILE A 149 7.35 1.66 16.82
N ALA A 150 6.63 2.66 16.31
CA ALA A 150 6.44 3.92 17.01
C ALA A 150 5.16 4.66 16.56
N VAL A 151 4.60 5.46 17.47
CA VAL A 151 3.37 6.23 17.23
C VAL A 151 3.43 7.58 17.92
N LYS A 152 3.00 8.62 17.19
CA LYS A 152 2.64 9.94 17.70
C LYS A 152 1.13 10.12 17.55
N LYS A 153 0.44 10.34 18.67
CA LYS A 153 -0.95 10.79 18.66
C LYS A 153 -0.98 12.27 18.30
N ILE A 154 -1.93 12.66 17.44
CA ILE A 154 -2.12 14.02 16.98
C ILE A 154 -3.43 14.53 17.60
N LEU A 155 -3.36 15.68 18.26
CA LEU A 155 -4.48 16.29 18.95
C LEU A 155 -5.35 17.10 17.99
N PRO A 156 -6.65 17.27 18.26
CA PRO A 156 -7.51 18.11 17.44
C PRO A 156 -6.95 19.53 17.25
N GLY A 157 -6.82 19.96 16.00
CA GLY A 157 -6.29 21.27 15.63
C GLY A 157 -4.78 21.30 15.37
N GLU A 158 -4.04 20.25 15.71
CA GLU A 158 -2.64 20.12 15.27
C GLU A 158 -2.59 19.82 13.77
N THR A 159 -1.86 20.64 13.03
CA THR A 159 -1.68 20.51 11.57
C THR A 159 -0.29 20.01 11.19
N HIS A 160 0.58 19.79 12.17
CA HIS A 160 1.96 19.32 12.01
C HIS A 160 2.32 18.39 13.16
N ALA A 161 3.05 17.31 12.86
CA ALA A 161 3.60 16.42 13.86
C ALA A 161 4.90 15.78 13.35
N GLN A 162 5.80 15.48 14.30
CA GLN A 162 7.05 14.77 14.05
C GLN A 162 7.20 13.61 15.05
N LEU A 163 7.85 12.55 14.59
CA LEU A 163 8.20 11.36 15.36
C LEU A 163 9.64 10.95 15.04
N GLU A 164 10.44 10.67 16.07
CA GLU A 164 11.82 10.22 15.94
C GLU A 164 12.08 9.05 16.90
N ILE A 165 12.75 8.00 16.41
CA ILE A 165 13.19 6.85 17.19
C ILE A 165 14.56 6.34 16.74
N GLU A 166 15.22 5.61 17.61
CA GLU A 166 16.33 4.72 17.29
C GLU A 166 15.80 3.29 17.14
N TYR A 167 16.17 2.61 16.06
CA TYR A 167 15.71 1.26 15.79
C TYR A 167 16.84 0.40 15.23
N GLN A 168 17.07 -0.75 15.86
CA GLN A 168 18.00 -1.76 15.38
C GLN A 168 17.23 -3.03 15.03
N SER A 169 17.22 -3.39 13.75
CA SER A 169 16.65 -4.67 13.31
C SER A 169 17.62 -5.82 13.58
N GLN A 170 17.09 -7.00 13.90
CA GLN A 170 17.88 -8.23 14.05
C GLN A 170 17.92 -9.06 12.75
N GLU A 171 17.07 -8.70 11.79
CA GLU A 171 16.85 -9.37 10.51
C GLU A 171 16.59 -8.33 9.41
N SER A 172 16.49 -8.77 8.16
CA SER A 172 16.11 -7.87 7.08
C SER A 172 14.68 -7.38 7.27
N CYS A 173 14.48 -6.07 7.20
CA CYS A 173 13.17 -5.45 7.32
C CYS A 173 12.98 -4.29 6.33
N TRP A 174 11.73 -3.89 6.13
CA TRP A 174 11.37 -2.62 5.52
C TRP A 174 10.77 -1.70 6.58
N ILE A 175 10.99 -0.39 6.42
CA ILE A 175 10.48 0.68 7.28
C ILE A 175 9.60 1.60 6.44
N ALA A 176 8.38 1.87 6.89
CA ALA A 176 7.50 2.85 6.25
C ALA A 176 6.86 3.76 7.30
N ALA A 177 6.48 4.98 6.90
CA ALA A 177 5.65 5.85 7.71
C ALA A 177 4.22 5.87 7.18
N ARG A 178 3.24 6.08 8.07
CA ARG A 178 1.85 6.34 7.69
C ARG A 178 1.20 7.35 8.61
N ALA A 179 0.28 8.13 8.06
CA ALA A 179 -0.51 9.09 8.82
C ALA A 179 -1.97 9.00 8.41
N TYR A 180 -2.88 8.98 9.38
CA TYR A 180 -4.29 8.74 9.08
C TYR A 180 -5.24 9.25 10.16
N GLN A 181 -6.49 9.41 9.77
CA GLN A 181 -7.62 9.63 10.66
C GLN A 181 -8.39 8.33 10.87
N PHE A 182 -8.86 8.09 12.09
CA PHE A 182 -9.71 6.95 12.41
C PHE A 182 -11.06 7.05 11.71
N SER A 183 -11.46 5.93 11.11
CA SER A 183 -12.80 5.70 10.60
C SER A 183 -13.85 5.50 11.70
N HIS A 184 -13.46 4.93 12.84
CA HIS A 184 -14.40 4.49 13.86
C HIS A 184 -15.34 5.59 14.42
N PRO A 185 -14.90 6.84 14.66
CA PRO A 185 -15.80 7.95 15.03
C PRO A 185 -16.97 8.14 14.06
N TYR A 186 -16.72 8.00 12.75
CA TYR A 186 -17.76 8.08 11.74
C TYR A 186 -18.70 6.88 11.79
N THR A 187 -18.17 5.66 11.93
CA THR A 187 -18.99 4.44 12.03
C THR A 187 -19.94 4.48 13.23
N ARG A 188 -19.52 5.05 14.37
CA ARG A 188 -20.37 5.25 15.56
C ARG A 188 -21.51 6.24 15.33
N GLN A 189 -21.38 7.12 14.34
CA GLN A 189 -22.43 8.05 13.91
C GLN A 189 -23.33 7.45 12.82
N GLY A 190 -23.21 6.15 12.55
CA GLY A 190 -23.99 5.45 11.52
C GLY A 190 -23.45 5.62 10.09
N LEU A 191 -22.20 6.09 9.93
CA LEU A 191 -21.54 6.15 8.61
C LEU A 191 -20.94 4.79 8.24
N SER A 192 -21.51 4.14 7.23
CA SER A 192 -20.80 3.04 6.56
C SER A 192 -19.77 3.59 5.58
N LEU A 193 -18.51 3.17 5.71
CA LEU A 193 -17.44 3.44 4.74
C LEU A 193 -17.44 2.44 3.57
N THR A 194 -18.27 1.42 3.67
CA THR A 194 -18.30 0.30 2.74
C THR A 194 -19.44 0.39 1.72
N GLU A 195 -20.46 1.21 1.98
CA GLU A 195 -21.61 1.39 1.10
C GLU A 195 -21.40 2.55 0.10
N ARG A 196 -21.73 2.30 -1.18
CA ARG A 196 -21.90 3.38 -2.17
C ARG A 196 -23.13 4.18 -1.76
N ARG A 197 -22.95 5.46 -1.42
CA ARG A 197 -24.08 6.27 -0.95
C ARG A 197 -24.91 6.82 -2.12
N ASN A 198 -26.22 6.74 -1.98
CA ASN A 198 -27.17 7.33 -2.91
C ASN A 198 -27.38 8.82 -2.55
N GLU A 199 -26.89 9.70 -3.42
CA GLU A 199 -27.25 11.12 -3.59
C GLU A 199 -27.52 11.96 -2.32
N LYS A 200 -26.43 12.44 -1.72
CA LYS A 200 -26.16 13.78 -1.14
C LYS A 200 -24.73 13.72 -0.59
N ASN A 201 -23.84 14.63 -1.02
CA ASN A 201 -22.41 14.72 -0.65
C ASN A 201 -22.15 14.29 0.82
N GLY A 202 -21.21 13.36 1.04
CA GLY A 202 -21.12 12.49 2.21
C GLY A 202 -20.76 13.12 3.56
N ASN A 203 -20.64 12.28 4.60
CA ASN A 203 -20.52 12.68 6.02
C ASN A 203 -19.08 12.96 6.49
N THR A 204 -18.05 12.60 5.72
CA THR A 204 -16.65 12.91 6.05
C THR A 204 -16.24 14.24 5.42
N LEU A 205 -15.44 15.03 6.13
CA LEU A 205 -14.93 16.31 5.63
C LEU A 205 -14.16 16.16 4.30
N LEU A 206 -13.35 15.10 4.19
CA LEU A 206 -12.54 14.81 3.01
C LEU A 206 -13.41 14.62 1.75
N ASN A 207 -14.41 13.75 1.87
CA ASN A 207 -15.38 13.48 0.82
C ASN A 207 -16.15 14.73 0.37
N GLN A 208 -16.59 15.58 1.30
CA GLN A 208 -17.29 16.83 0.97
C GLN A 208 -16.41 17.77 0.15
N TYR A 209 -15.10 17.74 0.39
CA TYR A 209 -14.15 18.59 -0.32
C TYR A 209 -13.82 18.06 -1.71
N TYR A 210 -13.59 16.74 -1.85
CA TYR A 210 -13.18 16.14 -3.13
C TYR A 210 -14.34 15.63 -4.00
N GLY A 211 -15.56 15.60 -3.47
CA GLY A 211 -16.74 15.12 -4.20
C GLY A 211 -16.69 13.62 -4.50
N THR A 212 -15.95 12.83 -3.71
CA THR A 212 -15.88 11.39 -3.88
C THR A 212 -17.27 10.76 -3.64
N LEU A 213 -17.52 9.55 -4.15
CA LEU A 213 -18.84 8.90 -4.00
C LEU A 213 -18.96 8.06 -2.73
N ARG A 214 -17.86 7.92 -1.99
CA ARG A 214 -17.75 7.12 -0.78
C ARG A 214 -17.14 7.96 0.32
N PRO A 215 -17.57 7.79 1.58
CA PRO A 215 -16.93 8.49 2.67
C PRO A 215 -15.50 7.94 2.86
N GLU A 216 -14.58 8.86 3.14
CA GLU A 216 -13.14 8.62 3.14
C GLU A 216 -12.52 9.37 4.31
N THR A 217 -11.51 8.77 4.92
CA THR A 217 -10.70 9.41 5.96
C THR A 217 -9.36 9.85 5.38
N THR A 218 -8.72 10.81 6.02
CA THR A 218 -7.36 11.20 5.63
C THR A 218 -6.41 10.02 5.80
N PHE A 219 -5.53 9.86 4.82
CA PHE A 219 -4.53 8.80 4.79
C PHE A 219 -3.32 9.22 3.94
N ALA A 220 -2.14 8.87 4.42
CA ALA A 220 -0.89 8.89 3.69
C ALA A 220 -0.02 7.70 4.11
N HIS A 221 0.79 7.20 3.18
CA HIS A 221 1.74 6.10 3.40
C HIS A 221 2.96 6.30 2.51
N THR A 222 4.17 6.10 3.04
CA THR A 222 5.41 6.22 2.26
C THR A 222 5.77 4.89 1.61
N SER A 223 6.42 4.92 0.46
CA SER A 223 7.25 3.78 0.06
C SER A 223 8.28 3.45 1.17
N PRO A 224 8.81 2.22 1.22
CA PRO A 224 9.66 1.82 2.33
C PRO A 224 11.11 2.22 2.14
N VAL A 225 11.85 2.34 3.25
CA VAL A 225 13.31 2.16 3.28
C VAL A 225 13.62 0.74 3.71
N TYR A 226 14.56 0.07 3.06
CA TYR A 226 14.93 -1.31 3.36
C TYR A 226 16.19 -1.37 4.21
N ILE A 227 16.16 -2.10 5.31
CA ILE A 227 17.30 -2.38 6.18
C ILE A 227 17.62 -3.87 6.03
N LEU A 228 18.69 -4.23 5.32
CA LEU A 228 18.99 -5.61 4.97
C LEU A 228 20.17 -6.14 5.78
N LYS A 229 19.97 -7.31 6.39
CA LYS A 229 21.03 -8.09 7.03
C LYS A 229 21.70 -8.99 6.00
N ASP A 230 23.02 -8.89 5.87
CA ASP A 230 23.82 -9.70 4.94
C ASP A 230 23.33 -9.63 3.48
N ASN A 231 22.72 -8.50 3.08
CA ASN A 231 22.02 -8.32 1.79
C ASN A 231 20.90 -9.36 1.53
N ALA A 232 20.47 -10.11 2.54
CA ALA A 232 19.36 -11.03 2.43
C ALA A 232 18.06 -10.25 2.28
N PRO A 233 17.14 -10.65 1.40
CA PRO A 233 15.84 -9.98 1.27
C PRO A 233 14.96 -10.27 2.49
N VAL A 234 13.95 -9.43 2.72
CA VAL A 234 12.91 -9.70 3.72
C VAL A 234 12.18 -10.99 3.37
N ARG A 235 11.90 -11.85 4.35
CA ARG A 235 11.22 -13.13 4.16
C ARG A 235 10.21 -13.40 5.28
N SER A 236 9.02 -13.81 4.88
CA SER A 236 7.95 -14.29 5.76
C SER A 236 7.31 -15.51 5.12
N ASN A 237 7.47 -16.67 5.76
CA ASN A 237 6.90 -17.92 5.27
C ASN A 237 5.37 -17.84 5.18
N ASP A 238 4.73 -17.23 6.17
CA ASP A 238 3.27 -17.10 6.23
C ASP A 238 2.73 -16.23 5.08
N ASP A 239 3.44 -15.14 4.74
CA ASP A 239 3.04 -14.24 3.66
C ASP A 239 3.32 -14.83 2.27
N ALA A 240 4.44 -15.53 2.11
CA ALA A 240 4.73 -16.26 0.89
C ALA A 240 3.67 -17.36 0.66
N LEU A 241 3.35 -18.16 1.68
CA LEU A 241 2.32 -19.19 1.60
C LEU A 241 0.92 -18.60 1.41
N TYR A 242 0.65 -17.38 1.90
CA TYR A 242 -0.58 -16.66 1.58
C TYR A 242 -0.71 -16.44 0.07
N PHE A 243 0.34 -15.95 -0.61
CA PHE A 243 0.28 -15.74 -2.06
C PHE A 243 0.28 -17.02 -2.87
N VAL A 244 0.91 -18.09 -2.38
CA VAL A 244 0.75 -19.44 -2.97
C VAL A 244 -0.73 -19.83 -2.98
N ARG A 245 -1.42 -19.76 -1.84
CA ARG A 245 -2.85 -20.07 -1.75
C ARG A 245 -3.69 -19.11 -2.60
N TYR A 246 -3.36 -17.81 -2.59
CA TYR A 246 -4.05 -16.80 -3.38
C TYR A 246 -4.02 -17.14 -4.88
N LEU A 247 -2.85 -17.48 -5.42
CA LEU A 247 -2.70 -17.82 -6.84
C LEU A 247 -3.29 -19.19 -7.17
N GLN A 248 -3.20 -20.18 -6.27
CA GLN A 248 -3.84 -21.48 -6.46
C GLN A 248 -5.37 -21.34 -6.55
N ASN A 249 -5.98 -20.56 -5.66
CA ASN A 249 -7.42 -20.33 -5.68
C ASN A 249 -7.87 -19.58 -6.94
N ALA A 250 -7.05 -18.60 -7.38
CA ALA A 250 -7.30 -17.89 -8.63
C ALA A 250 -7.18 -18.80 -9.86
N GLN A 251 -6.19 -19.70 -9.87
CA GLN A 251 -6.02 -20.72 -10.91
C GLN A 251 -7.21 -21.69 -10.93
N GLU A 252 -7.66 -22.18 -9.77
CA GLU A 252 -8.83 -23.06 -9.68
C GLU A 252 -10.10 -22.38 -10.21
N TRP A 253 -10.30 -21.09 -9.88
CA TRP A 253 -11.41 -20.32 -10.45
C TRP A 253 -11.29 -20.20 -11.98
N LEU A 254 -10.09 -19.95 -12.52
CA LEU A 254 -9.86 -19.90 -13.97
C LEU A 254 -10.12 -21.25 -14.65
N ASP A 255 -9.79 -22.36 -13.98
CA ASP A 255 -10.05 -23.70 -14.52
C ASP A 255 -11.56 -24.02 -14.59
N ILE A 256 -12.34 -23.56 -13.60
CA ILE A 256 -13.78 -23.85 -13.50
C ILE A 256 -14.61 -22.85 -14.31
N SER A 257 -14.26 -21.56 -14.25
CA SER A 257 -15.12 -20.45 -14.71
C SER A 257 -14.45 -19.54 -15.74
N GLY A 258 -13.16 -19.73 -16.03
CA GLY A 258 -12.42 -18.90 -16.97
C GLY A 258 -12.94 -19.05 -18.40
N SER A 259 -13.15 -17.91 -19.07
CA SER A 259 -13.48 -17.87 -20.49
C SER A 259 -12.23 -17.48 -21.28
N PHE A 260 -11.84 -18.32 -22.24
CA PHE A 260 -10.64 -18.15 -23.03
C PHE A 260 -10.97 -18.14 -24.53
N PRO A 261 -10.28 -17.34 -25.35
CA PRO A 261 -10.48 -17.35 -26.80
C PRO A 261 -10.18 -18.71 -27.45
N ASP A 262 -9.16 -19.41 -26.94
CA ASP A 262 -8.71 -20.72 -27.40
C ASP A 262 -7.89 -21.44 -26.30
N GLU A 263 -7.60 -22.73 -26.52
CA GLU A 263 -6.83 -23.55 -25.57
C GLU A 263 -5.39 -23.08 -25.37
N ASN A 264 -4.74 -22.53 -26.41
CA ASN A 264 -3.37 -22.02 -26.27
C ASN A 264 -3.32 -20.82 -25.31
N SER A 265 -4.32 -19.94 -25.40
CA SER A 265 -4.49 -18.81 -24.49
C SER A 265 -4.74 -19.26 -23.06
N LYS A 266 -5.56 -20.30 -22.89
CA LYS A 266 -5.79 -20.94 -21.58
C LYS A 266 -4.49 -21.50 -21.00
N GLU A 267 -3.76 -22.32 -21.76
CA GLU A 267 -2.49 -22.91 -21.34
C GLU A 267 -1.45 -21.83 -20.99
N PHE A 268 -1.37 -20.76 -21.77
CA PHE A 268 -0.46 -19.65 -21.51
C PHE A 268 -0.77 -18.97 -20.16
N VAL A 269 -2.05 -18.70 -19.88
CA VAL A 269 -2.46 -18.09 -18.61
C VAL A 269 -2.20 -19.03 -17.44
N LEU A 270 -2.61 -20.30 -17.53
CA LEU A 270 -2.40 -21.28 -16.46
C LEU A 270 -0.92 -21.50 -16.17
N LYS A 271 -0.06 -21.49 -17.20
CA LYS A 271 1.39 -21.53 -17.03
C LYS A 271 1.92 -20.33 -16.26
N ALA A 272 1.44 -19.12 -16.55
CA ALA A 272 1.82 -17.92 -15.80
C ALA A 272 1.48 -18.08 -14.31
N PHE A 273 0.27 -18.56 -13.98
CA PHE A 273 -0.12 -18.85 -12.60
C PHE A 273 0.82 -19.86 -11.94
N GLN A 274 1.17 -20.95 -12.63
CA GLN A 274 2.09 -21.95 -12.11
C GLN A 274 3.49 -21.39 -11.84
N ASP A 275 4.00 -20.53 -12.74
CA ASP A 275 5.29 -19.84 -12.58
C ASP A 275 5.26 -18.89 -11.38
N GLY A 276 4.16 -18.15 -11.20
CA GLY A 276 3.95 -17.29 -10.03
C GLY A 276 3.89 -18.06 -8.72
N ILE A 277 3.13 -19.17 -8.68
CA ILE A 277 3.04 -20.08 -7.53
C ILE A 277 4.43 -20.61 -7.16
N ASN A 278 5.20 -21.07 -8.15
CA ASN A 278 6.54 -21.59 -7.93
C ASN A 278 7.49 -20.51 -7.40
N THR A 279 7.35 -19.28 -7.89
CA THR A 279 8.15 -18.14 -7.42
C THR A 279 7.86 -17.84 -5.95
N PHE A 280 6.59 -17.72 -5.54
CA PHE A 280 6.26 -17.51 -4.12
C PHE A 280 6.67 -18.70 -3.23
N ARG A 281 6.56 -19.95 -3.72
CA ARG A 281 7.09 -21.12 -2.98
C ARG A 281 8.59 -21.01 -2.74
N SER A 282 9.35 -20.47 -3.68
CA SER A 282 10.80 -20.27 -3.51
C SER A 282 11.16 -19.22 -2.45
N PHE A 283 10.18 -18.41 -1.98
CA PHE A 283 10.39 -17.46 -0.89
C PHE A 283 10.19 -18.08 0.49
N VAL A 284 9.68 -19.32 0.57
CA VAL A 284 9.56 -20.05 1.84
C VAL A 284 10.92 -20.59 2.22
N THR A 285 11.45 -20.17 3.37
CA THR A 285 12.73 -20.68 3.90
C THR A 285 12.48 -21.89 4.79
N GLU A 286 13.41 -22.86 4.77
CA GLU A 286 13.42 -24.03 5.65
C GLU A 286 13.63 -23.70 7.12
#